data_AF-A0A9P7I2Y7-F1
#
_entry.id   AF-A0A9P7I2Y7-F1
#
_cell.length_a   1.000
_cell.length_b   1.000
_cell.length_c   1.000
_cell.angle_alpha   90.00
_cell.angle_beta   90.00
_cell.angle_gamma   90.00
#
_symmetry.space_group_name_H-M   'P 1'
#
loop_
_entity.id
_entity.type
_entity.pdbx_description
1 polymer ?
#
loop_
_entity_poly.entity_id
_entity_poly.type
_entity_poly.pdbx_seq_one_letter_code
_entity_poly.pdbx_strand_id
1 'polypeptide(L)'
;MQFPSAIALLTVLPSALACEKGTVFVLEDGAKLRNVIIGANQREGVYCLGSCTLEFVWFEDVCEDAISIKGGGTADIIGGGAYKAADKLIQHNGCGHVNIINFYANDYGKVYRSCGNCKGNCRRSVHMEGTTAVNGGELMGINTNLGDKATYSNNCYPKVQCQGYNGCDKGNGACEPTKAGLC
;
A
#
# COMPACT_ATOMS: atom_id res chain seq x y z
N MET A 1 -22.75 -21.89 -19.21
CA MET A 1 -23.47 -20.76 -18.60
C MET A 1 -22.48 -19.63 -18.41
N GLN A 2 -22.90 -18.44 -18.81
CA GLN A 2 -22.20 -17.16 -18.81
C GLN A 2 -21.18 -17.01 -17.67
N PHE A 3 -19.90 -16.80 -18.00
CA PHE A 3 -19.05 -15.97 -17.16
C PHE A 3 -19.49 -14.53 -17.41
N PRO A 4 -20.04 -13.79 -16.44
CA PRO A 4 -20.20 -12.36 -16.63
C PRO A 4 -18.79 -11.75 -16.57
N SER A 5 -18.29 -11.38 -17.75
CA SER A 5 -17.25 -10.36 -17.88
C SER A 5 -17.80 -9.07 -17.29
N ALA A 6 -17.58 -8.84 -16.00
CA ALA A 6 -17.85 -7.56 -15.39
C ALA A 6 -16.73 -6.59 -15.81
N ILE A 7 -17.02 -5.77 -16.82
CA ILE A 7 -16.44 -4.44 -16.96
C ILE A 7 -17.12 -3.60 -15.89
N ALA A 8 -16.41 -3.28 -14.82
CA ALA A 8 -16.86 -2.29 -13.86
C ALA A 8 -15.99 -1.05 -14.00
N LEU A 9 -16.31 -0.22 -15.01
CA LEU A 9 -16.02 1.21 -14.95
C LEU A 9 -16.98 1.82 -13.91
N LEU A 10 -16.84 1.42 -12.65
CA LEU A 10 -17.68 1.91 -11.56
C LEU A 10 -17.00 3.15 -11.00
N THR A 11 -17.35 4.31 -11.52
CA THR A 11 -17.09 5.58 -10.84
C THR A 11 -17.93 5.62 -9.57
N VAL A 12 -17.33 5.28 -8.43
CA VAL A 12 -17.98 5.47 -7.12
C VAL A 12 -17.99 6.97 -6.84
N LEU A 13 -19.15 7.61 -6.98
CA LEU A 13 -19.33 9.04 -6.67
C LEU A 13 -19.41 9.24 -5.14
N PRO A 14 -18.59 10.12 -4.53
CA PRO A 14 -18.64 10.36 -3.09
C PRO A 14 -19.74 11.35 -2.73
N SER A 15 -20.61 10.98 -1.79
CA SER A 15 -21.50 11.92 -1.08
C SER A 15 -21.00 12.18 0.35
N ALA A 16 -20.50 13.40 0.56
CA ALA A 16 -20.49 14.23 1.77
C ALA A 16 -19.68 13.85 3.06
N LEU A 17 -18.86 14.85 3.45
CA LEU A 17 -18.38 15.29 4.78
C LEU A 17 -17.57 14.35 5.70
N ALA A 18 -16.36 14.83 6.04
CA ALA A 18 -15.46 14.44 7.15
C ALA A 18 -15.39 12.93 7.47
N CYS A 19 -14.48 12.25 6.75
CA CYS A 19 -13.84 10.95 7.05
C CYS A 19 -14.37 10.18 8.29
N GLU A 20 -15.48 9.44 8.15
CA GLU A 20 -15.95 8.31 8.97
C GLU A 20 -17.10 7.63 8.17
N LYS A 21 -17.22 6.32 7.88
CA LYS A 21 -16.52 5.05 8.15
C LYS A 21 -16.53 4.19 6.87
N GLY A 22 -15.46 3.44 6.60
CA GLY A 22 -15.49 2.29 5.69
C GLY A 22 -14.35 2.25 4.67
N THR A 23 -13.87 1.03 4.41
CA THR A 23 -13.00 0.72 3.28
C THR A 23 -13.84 0.59 2.01
N VAL A 24 -13.39 1.12 0.86
CA VAL A 24 -14.15 1.03 -0.40
C VAL A 24 -14.30 -0.41 -0.88
N PHE A 25 -13.21 -1.18 -0.84
CA PHE A 25 -13.23 -2.62 -1.16
C PHE A 25 -12.54 -3.45 -0.09
N VAL A 26 -13.16 -4.56 0.29
CA VAL A 26 -12.54 -5.60 1.11
C VAL A 26 -12.37 -6.84 0.24
N LEU A 27 -11.13 -7.24 0.02
CA LEU A 27 -10.73 -8.38 -0.80
C LEU A 27 -10.39 -9.56 0.12
N GLU A 28 -11.16 -10.65 -0.03
CA GLU A 28 -10.85 -11.94 0.59
C GLU A 28 -9.56 -12.54 0.04
N ASP A 29 -9.01 -13.55 0.73
CA ASP A 29 -7.81 -14.26 0.27
C ASP A 29 -7.98 -14.82 -1.16
N GLY A 30 -7.03 -14.51 -2.03
CA GLY A 30 -7.02 -14.85 -3.45
C GLY A 30 -7.84 -13.93 -4.36
N ALA A 31 -8.53 -12.92 -3.84
CA ALA A 31 -9.38 -12.05 -4.64
C ALA A 31 -8.59 -11.08 -5.54
N LYS A 32 -9.22 -10.68 -6.65
CA LYS A 32 -8.65 -9.77 -7.64
C LYS A 32 -9.55 -8.57 -7.90
N LEU A 33 -8.98 -7.37 -7.92
CA LEU A 33 -9.63 -6.12 -8.29
C LEU A 33 -8.91 -5.53 -9.49
N ARG A 34 -9.65 -5.14 -10.55
CA ARG A 34 -9.03 -4.61 -11.76
C ARG A 34 -9.83 -3.51 -12.43
N ASN A 35 -9.12 -2.58 -13.08
CA ASN A 35 -9.70 -1.48 -13.87
C ASN A 35 -10.70 -0.62 -13.09
N VAL A 36 -10.28 -0.17 -11.90
CA VAL A 36 -11.12 0.61 -10.98
C VAL A 36 -10.51 1.97 -10.76
N ILE A 37 -11.35 3.01 -10.71
CA ILE A 37 -10.96 4.35 -10.28
C ILE A 37 -11.73 4.66 -9.01
N ILE A 38 -11.00 4.94 -7.93
CA ILE A 38 -11.52 5.29 -6.61
C ILE A 38 -11.33 6.79 -6.45
N GLY A 39 -12.47 7.50 -6.36
CA GLY A 39 -12.50 8.94 -6.20
C GLY A 39 -12.04 9.41 -4.82
N ALA A 40 -12.03 10.73 -4.65
CA ALA A 40 -11.69 11.38 -3.39
C ALA A 40 -12.67 11.05 -2.24
N ASN A 41 -12.29 11.44 -1.01
CA ASN A 41 -13.09 11.30 0.22
C ASN A 41 -13.35 9.86 0.70
N GLN A 42 -12.57 8.89 0.24
CA GLN A 42 -12.47 7.58 0.87
C GLN A 42 -11.67 7.66 2.17
N ARG A 43 -11.98 6.84 3.19
CA ARG A 43 -11.17 6.76 4.42
C ARG A 43 -9.96 5.84 4.21
N GLU A 44 -10.22 4.57 3.93
CA GLU A 44 -9.23 3.62 3.44
C GLU A 44 -9.70 3.06 2.08
N GLY A 45 -8.79 2.91 1.13
CA GLY A 45 -9.16 2.54 -0.23
C GLY A 45 -9.52 1.06 -0.37
N VAL A 46 -8.51 0.18 -0.32
CA VAL A 46 -8.68 -1.27 -0.50
C VAL A 46 -8.04 -2.04 0.64
N TYR A 47 -8.73 -3.04 1.17
CA TYR A 47 -8.20 -4.01 2.11
C TYR A 47 -7.94 -5.34 1.42
N CYS A 48 -6.77 -5.93 1.69
CA CYS A 48 -6.51 -7.33 1.41
C CYS A 48 -6.48 -8.13 2.72
N LEU A 49 -7.40 -9.08 2.87
CA LEU A 49 -7.51 -9.96 4.04
C LEU A 49 -6.61 -11.20 3.95
N GLY A 50 -5.99 -11.43 2.80
CA GLY A 50 -4.98 -12.45 2.53
C GLY A 50 -4.16 -12.06 1.30
N SER A 51 -3.78 -13.04 0.49
CA SER A 51 -3.20 -12.79 -0.84
C SER A 51 -4.21 -12.05 -1.71
N CYS A 52 -3.77 -11.11 -2.53
CA CYS A 52 -4.68 -10.35 -3.40
C CYS A 52 -3.96 -9.83 -4.64
N THR A 53 -4.72 -9.51 -5.68
CA THR A 53 -4.19 -8.84 -6.87
C THR A 53 -4.98 -7.57 -7.17
N LEU A 54 -4.29 -6.44 -7.33
CA LEU A 54 -4.84 -5.19 -7.82
C LEU A 54 -4.18 -4.86 -9.16
N GLU A 55 -4.98 -4.76 -10.22
CA GLU A 55 -4.51 -4.49 -11.59
C GLU A 55 -5.14 -3.20 -12.14
N PHE A 56 -4.34 -2.19 -12.45
CA PHE A 56 -4.84 -0.90 -12.98
C PHE A 56 -5.90 -0.24 -12.09
N VAL A 57 -5.65 -0.22 -10.78
CA VAL A 57 -6.49 0.46 -9.79
C VAL A 57 -5.93 1.84 -9.49
N TRP A 58 -6.77 2.87 -9.59
CA TRP A 58 -6.41 4.27 -9.42
C TRP A 58 -7.08 4.90 -8.20
N PHE A 59 -6.36 5.77 -7.48
CA PHE A 59 -6.85 6.51 -6.32
C PHE A 59 -6.64 8.01 -6.52
N GLU A 60 -7.71 8.78 -6.69
CA GLU A 60 -7.65 10.20 -7.05
C GLU A 60 -7.23 11.12 -5.89
N ASP A 61 -7.56 10.75 -4.64
CA ASP A 61 -7.20 11.50 -3.44
C ASP A 61 -7.21 10.55 -2.23
N VAL A 62 -6.04 10.37 -1.60
CA VAL A 62 -5.87 9.38 -0.52
C VAL A 62 -5.99 10.04 0.84
N CYS A 63 -6.95 9.57 1.65
CA CYS A 63 -7.11 10.10 3.01
C CYS A 63 -6.10 9.50 4.00
N GLU A 64 -6.23 8.21 4.32
CA GLU A 64 -5.30 7.51 5.23
C GLU A 64 -4.31 6.65 4.43
N ASP A 65 -4.79 5.53 3.88
CA ASP A 65 -4.02 4.60 3.04
C ASP A 65 -4.83 4.25 1.78
N ALA A 66 -4.17 4.16 0.62
CA ALA A 66 -4.81 3.69 -0.60
C ALA A 66 -5.05 2.17 -0.54
N ILE A 67 -4.04 1.42 -0.10
CA ILE A 67 -4.07 -0.04 -0.05
C ILE A 67 -3.53 -0.48 1.31
N SER A 68 -4.31 -1.31 2.00
CA SER A 68 -4.01 -1.85 3.32
C SER A 68 -3.96 -3.38 3.23
N ILE A 69 -2.77 -3.95 3.30
CA ILE A 69 -2.55 -5.41 3.29
C ILE A 69 -2.62 -5.89 4.74
N LYS A 70 -3.82 -6.31 5.16
CA LYS A 70 -4.11 -6.72 6.53
C LYS A 70 -3.73 -8.19 6.77
N GLY A 71 -4.00 -9.06 5.79
CA GLY A 71 -3.68 -10.48 5.84
C GLY A 71 -2.25 -10.84 5.41
N GLY A 72 -1.87 -12.09 5.67
CA GLY A 72 -0.61 -12.62 5.15
C GLY A 72 -0.71 -13.11 3.71
N GLY A 73 0.41 -13.58 3.15
CA GLY A 73 0.49 -14.08 1.77
C GLY A 73 1.16 -13.09 0.82
N THR A 74 0.76 -13.10 -0.45
CA THR A 74 1.33 -12.23 -1.50
C THR A 74 0.29 -11.24 -2.00
N ALA A 75 0.60 -9.95 -1.94
CA ALA A 75 -0.17 -8.89 -2.58
C ALA A 75 0.53 -8.42 -3.85
N ASP A 76 -0.14 -8.54 -4.99
CA ASP A 76 0.36 -8.07 -6.28
C ASP A 76 -0.35 -6.76 -6.66
N ILE A 77 0.40 -5.67 -6.74
CA ILE A 77 -0.09 -4.35 -7.14
C ILE A 77 0.56 -4.01 -8.47
N ILE A 78 -0.21 -4.09 -9.55
CA ILE A 78 0.28 -4.10 -10.93
C ILE A 78 -0.38 -2.96 -11.72
N GLY A 79 0.43 -2.00 -12.14
CA GLY A 79 -0.06 -0.78 -12.78
C GLY A 79 -0.90 0.07 -11.82
N GLY A 80 -1.68 0.99 -12.40
CA GLY A 80 -2.49 1.91 -11.60
C GLY A 80 -1.64 2.98 -10.93
N GLY A 81 -2.25 3.67 -9.98
CA GLY A 81 -1.55 4.75 -9.28
C GLY A 81 -2.39 5.46 -8.25
N ALA A 82 -1.75 6.35 -7.51
CA ALA A 82 -2.41 7.10 -6.46
C ALA A 82 -1.85 8.51 -6.30
N TYR A 83 -2.73 9.42 -5.90
CA TYR A 83 -2.44 10.82 -5.69
C TYR A 83 -2.70 11.22 -4.24
N LYS A 84 -1.91 12.18 -3.74
CA LYS A 84 -2.17 12.94 -2.50
C LYS A 84 -2.32 12.08 -1.25
N ALA A 85 -1.29 11.36 -0.86
CA ALA A 85 -1.25 10.62 0.40
C ALA A 85 -0.29 11.28 1.40
N ALA A 86 -0.83 11.88 2.46
CA ALA A 86 -0.02 12.62 3.43
C ALA A 86 1.07 11.75 4.09
N ASP A 87 0.76 10.50 4.45
CA ASP A 87 1.71 9.58 5.09
C ASP A 87 2.17 8.46 4.17
N LYS A 88 1.25 7.58 3.72
CA LYS A 88 1.61 6.39 2.95
C LYS A 88 0.52 5.93 2.00
N LEU A 89 0.92 5.32 0.89
CA LEU A 89 0.00 4.76 -0.10
C LEU A 89 -0.34 3.29 0.20
N ILE A 90 0.69 2.49 0.45
CA ILE A 90 0.56 1.04 0.67
C ILE A 90 1.04 0.72 2.08
N GLN A 91 0.11 0.32 2.94
CA GLN A 91 0.38 -0.13 4.30
C GLN A 91 0.39 -1.66 4.36
N HIS A 92 1.54 -2.24 4.73
CA HIS A 92 1.71 -3.68 4.85
C HIS A 92 1.73 -4.10 6.32
N ASN A 93 0.59 -4.60 6.79
CA ASN A 93 0.38 -5.03 8.18
C ASN A 93 0.55 -6.53 8.36
N GLY A 94 0.06 -7.34 7.42
CA GLY A 94 0.19 -8.80 7.49
C GLY A 94 1.61 -9.30 7.24
N CYS A 95 1.83 -10.59 7.49
CA CYS A 95 3.13 -11.23 7.27
C CYS A 95 3.17 -11.81 5.86
N GLY A 96 4.07 -11.29 5.01
CA GLY A 96 4.05 -11.69 3.62
C GLY A 96 4.95 -10.89 2.70
N HIS A 97 4.59 -10.94 1.43
CA HIS A 97 5.30 -10.29 0.33
C HIS A 97 4.39 -9.35 -0.44
N VAL A 98 4.96 -8.26 -0.95
CA VAL A 98 4.26 -7.32 -1.84
C VAL A 98 5.07 -7.09 -3.09
N ASN A 99 4.44 -7.29 -4.24
CA ASN A 99 4.96 -6.84 -5.53
C ASN A 99 4.30 -5.52 -5.90
N ILE A 100 5.10 -4.52 -6.24
CA ILE A 100 4.64 -3.20 -6.71
C ILE A 100 5.27 -2.97 -8.07
N ILE A 101 4.51 -3.17 -9.13
CA ILE A 101 5.01 -3.23 -10.50
C ILE A 101 4.35 -2.13 -11.32
N ASN A 102 5.13 -1.26 -11.94
CA ASN A 102 4.67 -0.17 -12.82
C ASN A 102 3.63 0.76 -12.17
N PHE A 103 3.76 1.01 -10.86
CA PHE A 103 2.83 1.87 -10.11
C PHE A 103 3.18 3.35 -10.27
N TYR A 104 2.17 4.22 -10.34
CA TYR A 104 2.36 5.66 -10.35
C TYR A 104 2.01 6.28 -9.00
N ALA A 105 2.89 7.14 -8.47
CA ALA A 105 2.66 7.85 -7.21
C ALA A 105 2.93 9.35 -7.37
N ASN A 106 2.02 10.19 -6.88
CA ASN A 106 2.19 11.65 -6.90
C ASN A 106 1.71 12.27 -5.58
N ASP A 107 2.46 13.22 -5.04
CA ASP A 107 2.18 13.89 -3.76
C ASP A 107 1.99 12.89 -2.62
N TYR A 108 3.07 12.23 -2.21
CA TYR A 108 3.03 11.13 -1.25
C TYR A 108 4.09 11.26 -0.15
N GLY A 109 3.77 10.81 1.06
CA GLY A 109 4.77 10.61 2.12
C GLY A 109 5.66 9.40 1.81
N LYS A 110 5.05 8.22 1.65
CA LYS A 110 5.71 6.95 1.34
C LYS A 110 4.89 6.12 0.34
N VAL A 111 5.51 5.49 -0.65
CA VAL A 111 4.76 4.58 -1.53
C VAL A 111 4.41 3.29 -0.78
N TYR A 112 5.39 2.69 -0.11
CA TYR A 112 5.21 1.45 0.66
C TYR A 112 5.78 1.59 2.07
N ARG A 113 5.04 1.09 3.05
CA ARG A 113 5.51 0.99 4.44
C ARG A 113 5.17 -0.37 5.04
N SER A 114 6.21 -1.09 5.47
CA SER A 114 6.07 -2.21 6.42
C SER A 114 5.62 -1.66 7.77
N CYS A 115 4.61 -2.24 8.41
CA CYS A 115 4.11 -1.71 9.67
C CYS A 115 5.19 -1.66 10.77
N GLY A 116 5.46 -0.47 11.30
CA GLY A 116 6.58 -0.25 12.22
C GLY A 116 6.31 -0.62 13.68
N ASN A 117 5.05 -0.62 14.11
CA ASN A 117 4.63 -0.87 15.49
C ASN A 117 3.37 -1.78 15.55
N CYS A 118 3.14 -2.62 14.54
CA CYS A 118 2.03 -3.55 14.58
C CYS A 118 2.18 -4.54 15.74
N LYS A 119 1.04 -4.97 16.30
CA LYS A 119 1.01 -6.04 17.29
C LYS A 119 1.33 -7.36 16.61
N GLY A 120 2.20 -8.18 17.18
CA GLY A 120 2.66 -9.43 16.56
C GLY A 120 3.50 -9.15 15.32
N ASN A 121 4.40 -8.17 15.42
CA ASN A 121 5.16 -7.70 14.27
C ASN A 121 6.03 -8.83 13.70
N CYS A 122 6.17 -8.86 12.39
CA CYS A 122 6.81 -9.96 11.68
C CYS A 122 7.65 -9.44 10.53
N ARG A 123 8.54 -10.31 10.05
CA ARG A 123 9.34 -10.05 8.87
C ARG A 123 8.44 -9.95 7.63
N ARG A 124 8.65 -8.90 6.83
CA ARG A 124 7.98 -8.66 5.55
C ARG A 124 8.98 -8.50 4.42
N SER A 125 8.52 -8.68 3.19
CA SER A 125 9.31 -8.32 2.02
C SER A 125 8.51 -7.53 0.99
N VAL A 126 9.22 -6.73 0.22
CA VAL A 126 8.66 -5.96 -0.90
C VAL A 126 9.58 -6.05 -2.09
N HIS A 127 9.00 -6.19 -3.27
CA HIS A 127 9.66 -5.95 -4.54
C HIS A 127 8.99 -4.77 -5.24
N MET A 128 9.77 -3.78 -5.68
CA MET A 128 9.27 -2.62 -6.40
C MET A 128 10.01 -2.43 -7.72
N GLU A 129 9.27 -2.55 -8.82
CA GLU A 129 9.81 -2.42 -10.18
C GLU A 129 9.02 -1.41 -11.00
N GLY A 130 9.72 -0.60 -11.80
CA GLY A 130 9.09 0.27 -12.80
C GLY A 130 8.20 1.38 -12.21
N THR A 131 8.29 1.62 -10.91
CA THR A 131 7.47 2.63 -10.22
C THR A 131 7.94 4.03 -10.62
N THR A 132 6.99 4.87 -11.00
CA THR A 132 7.24 6.29 -11.27
C THR A 132 6.60 7.12 -10.17
N ALA A 133 7.42 7.81 -9.40
CA ALA A 133 7.00 8.57 -8.26
C ALA A 133 7.45 10.04 -8.38
N VAL A 134 6.53 10.96 -8.12
CA VAL A 134 6.72 12.41 -8.28
C VAL A 134 6.31 13.11 -7.00
N ASN A 135 7.01 14.18 -6.62
CA ASN A 135 6.66 15.04 -5.49
C ASN A 135 6.43 14.32 -4.15
N GLY A 136 7.23 13.30 -3.82
CA GLY A 136 7.07 12.59 -2.56
C GLY A 136 8.33 12.38 -1.75
N GLY A 137 8.17 11.59 -0.68
CA GLY A 137 9.22 11.21 0.24
C GLY A 137 9.92 9.90 -0.16
N GLU A 138 9.60 8.83 0.55
CA GLU A 138 10.27 7.53 0.44
C GLU A 138 9.50 6.59 -0.50
N LEU A 139 10.17 5.83 -1.36
CA LEU A 139 9.49 4.76 -2.08
C LEU A 139 9.14 3.62 -1.11
N MET A 140 10.13 3.10 -0.38
CA MET A 140 9.92 1.98 0.55
C MET A 140 10.45 2.31 1.95
N GLY A 141 9.64 2.03 2.98
CA GLY A 141 10.05 2.03 4.37
C GLY A 141 9.98 0.62 4.97
N ILE A 142 11.12 0.00 5.27
CA ILE A 142 11.21 -1.37 5.83
C ILE A 142 11.80 -1.38 7.24
N ASN A 143 11.43 -2.37 8.06
CA ASN A 143 12.00 -2.54 9.40
C ASN A 143 13.22 -3.48 9.34
N THR A 144 14.42 -2.92 9.21
CA THR A 144 15.66 -3.70 8.99
C THR A 144 16.01 -4.57 10.19
N ASN A 145 15.73 -4.10 11.41
CA ASN A 145 15.93 -4.87 12.65
C ASN A 145 14.98 -6.07 12.79
N LEU A 146 13.85 -6.09 12.07
CA LEU A 146 12.92 -7.22 12.03
C LEU A 146 13.23 -8.18 10.86
N GLY A 147 14.30 -7.93 10.11
CA GLY A 147 14.73 -8.76 8.99
C GLY A 147 13.95 -8.52 7.69
N ASP A 148 13.23 -7.40 7.59
CA ASP A 148 12.52 -7.05 6.37
C ASP A 148 13.49 -6.96 5.17
N LYS A 149 12.99 -7.27 3.97
CA LYS A 149 13.78 -7.19 2.74
C LYS A 149 13.07 -6.39 1.67
N ALA A 150 13.77 -5.44 1.07
CA ALA A 150 13.35 -4.75 -0.15
C ALA A 150 14.24 -5.18 -1.32
N THR A 151 13.61 -5.42 -2.47
CA THR A 151 14.31 -5.56 -3.76
C THR A 151 13.68 -4.59 -4.75
N TYR A 152 14.46 -4.06 -5.68
CA TYR A 152 13.95 -3.05 -6.59
C TYR A 152 14.75 -2.93 -7.89
N SER A 153 14.09 -2.49 -8.93
CA SER A 153 14.67 -2.25 -10.27
C SER A 153 13.90 -1.13 -10.98
N ASN A 154 14.58 -0.37 -11.83
CA ASN A 154 13.94 0.53 -12.81
C ASN A 154 12.92 1.54 -12.24
N ASN A 155 13.13 2.05 -11.02
CA ASN A 155 12.24 3.05 -10.41
C ASN A 155 12.71 4.48 -10.70
N CYS A 156 11.76 5.40 -10.88
CA CYS A 156 11.99 6.83 -10.98
C CYS A 156 11.39 7.53 -9.76
N TYR A 157 12.20 8.27 -9.00
CA TYR A 157 11.79 8.85 -7.71
C TYR A 157 12.61 10.10 -7.37
N PRO A 158 12.06 11.02 -6.54
CA PRO A 158 12.69 12.31 -6.29
C PRO A 158 13.67 12.33 -5.11
N LYS A 159 13.53 11.43 -4.13
CA LYS A 159 14.29 11.48 -2.87
C LYS A 159 14.90 10.14 -2.46
N VAL A 160 14.14 9.29 -1.77
CA VAL A 160 14.68 8.08 -1.13
C VAL A 160 14.06 6.82 -1.73
N GLN A 161 14.89 5.93 -2.28
CA GLN A 161 14.47 4.61 -2.77
C GLN A 161 14.04 3.69 -1.62
N CYS A 162 14.86 3.58 -0.59
CA CYS A 162 14.62 2.66 0.50
C CYS A 162 15.13 3.26 1.82
N GLN A 163 14.22 3.42 2.78
CA GLN A 163 14.51 3.87 4.14
C GLN A 163 14.35 2.70 5.11
N GLY A 164 15.41 2.41 5.86
CA GLY A 164 15.36 1.47 6.97
C GLY A 164 14.79 2.12 8.23
N TYR A 165 14.07 1.34 9.02
CA TYR A 165 13.52 1.70 10.31
C TYR A 165 13.86 0.64 11.36
N ASN A 166 13.97 1.06 12.61
CA ASN A 166 13.91 0.16 13.76
C ASN A 166 12.45 0.01 14.17
N GLY A 167 11.81 -1.06 13.69
CA GLY A 167 10.45 -1.42 14.09
C GLY A 167 10.39 -2.06 15.48
N CYS A 168 9.19 -2.15 16.02
CA CYS A 168 8.92 -2.71 17.34
C CYS A 168 7.57 -3.44 17.34
N ASP A 169 7.25 -4.16 18.41
CA ASP A 169 5.98 -4.85 18.58
C ASP A 169 5.17 -4.19 19.71
N LYS A 170 4.08 -3.51 19.35
CA LYS A 170 3.24 -2.84 20.36
C LYS A 170 2.54 -3.80 21.32
N GLY A 171 2.48 -5.09 20.97
CA GLY A 171 2.02 -6.15 21.85
C GLY A 171 2.89 -6.30 23.10
N ASN A 172 4.14 -5.86 23.06
CA ASN A 172 5.10 -5.90 24.17
C ASN A 172 5.22 -4.56 24.91
N GLY A 173 4.40 -3.57 24.57
CA GLY A 173 4.41 -2.23 25.17
C GLY A 173 4.33 -1.13 24.12
N ALA A 174 3.93 0.08 24.52
CA ALA A 174 3.86 1.22 23.61
C ALA A 174 5.26 1.54 23.04
N CYS A 175 5.35 1.67 21.72
CA CYS A 175 6.59 1.96 21.02
C CYS A 175 6.29 2.57 19.65
N GLU A 176 7.21 3.39 19.16
CA GLU A 176 7.15 3.98 17.83
C GLU A 176 8.42 3.63 17.03
N PRO A 177 8.30 3.32 15.73
CA PRO A 177 9.45 3.01 14.91
C PRO A 177 10.33 4.25 14.74
N THR A 178 11.64 4.07 14.83
CA THR A 178 12.60 5.16 14.57
C THR A 178 13.28 4.96 13.23
N LYS A 179 13.65 6.06 12.57
CA LYS A 179 14.46 5.97 11.34
C LYS A 179 15.82 5.37 11.66
N ALA A 180 16.24 4.42 10.82
CA ALA A 180 17.59 3.88 10.79
C ALA A 180 18.34 4.42 9.56
N GLY A 181 19.40 3.72 9.13
CA GLY A 181 20.06 4.01 7.86
C GLY A 181 19.17 3.71 6.65
N LEU A 182 19.66 4.10 5.48
CA LEU A 182 19.07 3.65 4.22
C LEU A 182 19.18 2.12 4.11
N CYS A 183 18.23 1.54 3.38
CA CYS A 183 18.33 0.20 2.82
C CYS A 183 18.61 0.32 1.31
#